data_AF-A0AAW4DP43-F1
#
_entry.id   AF-A0AAW4DP43-F1
#
_cell.length_a   1.000
_cell.length_b   1.000
_cell.length_c   1.000
_cell.angle_alpha   90.00
_cell.angle_beta   90.00
_cell.angle_gamma   90.00
#
_symmetry.space_group_name_H-M   'P 1'
#
loop_
_entity.id
_entity.type
_entity.pdbx_description
1 polymer ?
#
loop_
_entity_poly.entity_id
_entity_poly.type
_entity_poly.pdbx_seq_one_letter_code
_entity_poly.pdbx_strand_id
1 'polypeptide(L)' 'MKIGIIQATSQKSKNFILEKYIKESVGSNDQVFNFGIYQDSSASLSYVQVSLAVALLINSKSTDFIVTGCTSGQGMMLA' A
#
# COMPACT_ATOMS: atom_id res chain seq x y z
N MET A 1 6.92 -5.95 -12.93
CA MET A 1 6.20 -4.71 -12.57
C MET A 1 6.73 -4.17 -11.25
N LYS A 2 6.64 -2.85 -11.04
CA LYS A 2 6.89 -2.18 -9.76
C LYS A 2 5.58 -2.12 -8.96
N ILE A 3 5.44 -2.99 -7.98
CA ILE A 3 4.24 -3.13 -7.16
C ILE A 3 4.46 -2.39 -5.84
N GLY A 4 3.65 -1.37 -5.58
CA GLY A 4 3.62 -0.67 -4.30
C GLY A 4 2.66 -1.30 -3.31
N ILE A 5 3.00 -1.27 -2.02
CA ILE A 5 2.10 -1.57 -0.92
C ILE A 5 2.00 -0.33 -0.05
N ILE A 6 0.79 0.19 0.14
CA ILE A 6 0.54 1.23 1.13
C ILE A 6 -0.88 1.12 1.68
N GLN A 7 -1.06 1.16 2.99
CA GLN A 7 -2.41 1.09 3.61
C GLN A 7 -2.58 2.11 4.74
N ALA A 8 -3.84 2.49 5.00
CA ALA A 8 -4.18 3.45 6.05
C ALA A 8 -3.81 2.93 7.45
N THR A 9 -3.55 3.84 8.39
CA THR A 9 -3.09 3.52 9.74
C THR A 9 -4.01 2.56 10.49
N SER A 10 -5.32 2.57 10.20
CA SER A 10 -6.29 1.68 10.83
C SER A 10 -5.98 0.18 10.65
N GLN A 11 -5.19 -0.19 9.65
CA GLN A 11 -4.80 -1.58 9.38
C GLN A 11 -3.28 -1.83 9.51
N LYS A 12 -2.48 -0.90 10.06
CA LYS A 12 -1.00 -1.01 10.09
C LYS A 12 -0.46 -2.29 10.72
N SER A 13 -1.17 -2.88 11.69
CA SER A 13 -0.80 -4.16 12.31
C SER A 13 -0.83 -5.36 11.34
N LYS A 14 -1.47 -5.22 10.17
CA LYS A 14 -1.54 -6.25 9.13
C LYS A 14 -0.58 -6.00 7.96
N ASN A 15 0.19 -4.91 7.99
CA ASN A 15 1.05 -4.53 6.86
C ASN A 15 2.07 -5.63 6.53
N PHE A 16 2.67 -6.25 7.54
CA PHE A 16 3.63 -7.34 7.36
C PHE A 16 3.01 -8.59 6.73
N ILE A 17 1.75 -8.90 7.07
CA ILE A 17 1.00 -10.03 6.51
C ILE A 17 0.73 -9.78 5.02
N LEU A 18 0.32 -8.56 4.69
CA LEU A 18 0.07 -8.14 3.31
C LEU A 18 1.34 -8.23 2.46
N GLU A 19 2.46 -7.70 2.97
CA GLU A 19 3.76 -7.77 2.28
C GLU A 19 4.22 -9.21 2.06
N LYS A 20 4.10 -10.08 3.07
CA LYS A 20 4.47 -11.49 2.96
C LYS A 20 3.72 -12.16 1.80
N TYR A 21 2.38 -12.10 1.81
CA TYR A 21 1.59 -12.82 0.81
C TYR A 21 1.71 -12.22 -0.59
N ILE A 22 1.90 -10.92 -0.73
CA ILE A 22 2.18 -10.30 -2.04
C ILE A 22 3.51 -10.80 -2.58
N LYS A 23 4.58 -10.80 -1.77
CA LYS A 23 5.89 -11.32 -2.19
C LYS A 23 5.84 -12.80 -2.59
N GLU A 24 5.03 -13.61 -1.92
CA GLU A 24 4.82 -15.03 -2.28
C GLU A 24 4.00 -15.21 -3.57
N SER A 25 3.19 -14.22 -3.96
CA SER A 25 2.25 -14.34 -5.08
C SER A 25 2.77 -13.76 -6.41
N VAL A 26 3.79 -12.90 -6.37
CA VAL A 26 4.30 -12.19 -7.55
C VAL A 26 5.36 -13.01 -8.30
N GLY A 27 5.56 -12.70 -9.58
CA GLY A 27 6.56 -13.38 -10.40
C GLY A 27 7.99 -12.92 -10.09
N SER A 28 8.98 -13.67 -10.57
CA SER A 28 10.41 -13.35 -10.39
C SER A 28 10.85 -12.02 -11.03
N ASN A 29 10.11 -11.52 -12.02
CA ASN A 29 10.37 -10.25 -12.71
C ASN A 29 9.62 -9.06 -12.07
N ASP A 30 8.88 -9.29 -10.98
CA ASP A 30 8.18 -8.24 -10.24
C ASP A 30 9.01 -7.73 -9.06
N GLN A 31 8.89 -6.44 -8.78
CA GLN A 31 9.55 -5.75 -7.67
C GLN A 31 8.49 -5.24 -6.71
N VAL A 32 8.59 -5.61 -5.44
CA VAL A 32 7.63 -5.20 -4.40
C VAL A 32 8.26 -4.15 -3.50
N PHE A 33 7.61 -2.99 -3.41
CA PHE A 33 8.00 -1.86 -2.57
C PHE A 33 6.92 -1.63 -1.51
N ASN A 34 7.25 -1.84 -0.24
CA ASN A 34 6.34 -1.51 0.86
C ASN A 34 6.65 -0.08 1.34
N PHE A 35 5.67 0.82 1.22
CA PHE A 35 5.76 2.20 1.68
C PHE A 35 5.16 2.38 3.09
N GLY A 36 4.79 1.26 3.74
CA GLY A 36 4.15 1.23 5.04
C GLY A 36 2.62 1.40 4.95
N ILE A 37 1.95 1.96 5.94
CA ILE A 37 2.48 2.33 7.24
C ILE A 37 2.82 1.05 8.02
N TYR A 38 4.07 0.97 8.48
CA TYR A 38 4.54 -0.15 9.30
C TYR A 38 3.94 -0.11 10.70
N GLN A 39 3.83 -1.27 11.35
CA GLN A 39 3.17 -1.41 12.65
C GLN A 39 3.75 -0.49 13.74
N ASP A 40 5.07 -0.37 13.77
CA ASP A 40 5.88 0.45 14.68
C ASP A 40 5.98 1.92 14.28
N SER A 41 5.47 2.30 13.10
CA SER A 41 5.49 3.69 12.66
C SER A 41 4.65 4.58 13.57
N SER A 42 5.22 5.72 13.93
CA SER A 42 4.54 6.84 14.61
C SER A 42 3.69 7.68 13.64
N ALA A 43 3.84 7.48 12.33
CA ALA A 43 3.04 8.19 11.34
C ALA A 43 1.58 7.71 11.37
N SER A 44 0.66 8.67 11.27
CA SER A 44 -0.77 8.43 11.17
C SER A 44 -1.29 9.06 9.89
N LEU A 45 -1.68 8.24 8.91
CA LEU A 45 -2.31 8.69 7.67
C LEU A 45 -3.71 8.09 7.56
N SER A 46 -4.67 8.95 7.25
CA SER A 46 -6.01 8.54 6.87
C SER A 46 -6.01 7.89 5.49
N TYR A 47 -7.12 7.23 5.14
CA TYR A 47 -7.27 6.65 3.80
C TYR A 47 -7.18 7.72 2.69
N VAL A 48 -7.63 8.95 2.93
CA VAL A 48 -7.54 10.06 1.95
C VAL A 48 -6.09 10.46 1.69
N GLN A 49 -5.27 10.54 2.74
CA GLN A 49 -3.84 10.86 2.60
C GLN A 49 -3.08 9.74 1.90
N VAL A 50 -3.42 8.49 2.21
CA VAL A 50 -2.88 7.34 1.48
C VAL A 50 -3.28 7.38 0.01
N SER A 51 -4.53 7.71 -0.33
CA SER A 51 -4.97 7.87 -1.74
C SER A 51 -4.18 8.93 -2.49
N LEU A 52 -3.86 10.05 -1.84
CA LEU A 52 -2.98 11.07 -2.44
C LEU A 52 -1.59 10.50 -2.73
N ALA A 53 -1.00 9.74 -1.82
CA ALA A 53 0.29 9.09 -2.04
C ALA A 53 0.21 8.06 -3.20
N VAL A 54 -0.86 7.27 -3.26
CA VAL A 54 -1.13 6.33 -4.37
C VAL A 54 -1.21 7.07 -5.70
N ALA A 55 -1.94 8.19 -5.75
CA ALA A 55 -2.06 9.01 -6.95
C ALA A 55 -0.70 9.54 -7.41
N LEU A 56 0.15 10.03 -6.49
CA LEU A 56 1.50 10.51 -6.82
C LEU A 56 2.39 9.38 -7.36
N LEU A 57 2.36 8.21 -6.72
CA LEU A 57 3.20 7.06 -7.11
C LEU A 57 2.84 6.52 -8.50
N ILE A 58 1.54 6.38 -8.80
CA ILE A 58 1.05 5.91 -10.10
C ILE A 58 1.29 6.96 -11.18
N ASN A 59 0.89 8.22 -10.96
CA ASN A 59 1.00 9.26 -12.00
C ASN A 59 2.45 9.64 -12.31
N SER A 60 3.36 9.52 -11.35
CA SER A 60 4.80 9.68 -11.58
C SER A 60 5.45 8.47 -12.29
N LYS A 61 4.71 7.37 -12.49
CA LYS A 61 5.23 6.08 -13.00
C LYS A 61 6.32 5.48 -12.10
N SER A 62 6.30 5.84 -10.81
CA SER A 62 7.20 5.25 -9.80
C SER A 62 6.79 3.81 -9.48
N THR A 63 5.50 3.52 -9.57
CA THR A 63 4.90 2.18 -9.45
C THR A 63 3.96 1.91 -10.62
N ASP A 64 3.91 0.65 -11.07
CA ASP A 64 2.99 0.20 -12.12
C ASP A 64 1.63 -0.23 -11.54
N PHE A 65 1.63 -0.72 -10.30
CA PHE A 65 0.43 -1.19 -9.61
C PHE A 65 0.58 -0.95 -8.10
N ILE A 66 -0.53 -0.70 -7.40
CA ILE A 66 -0.51 -0.54 -5.95
C ILE A 66 -1.57 -1.43 -5.31
N VAL A 67 -1.16 -2.18 -4.30
CA VAL A 67 -2.07 -2.85 -3.36
C VAL A 67 -2.26 -1.95 -2.15
N THR A 68 -3.50 -1.52 -1.92
CA THR A 68 -3.88 -0.64 -0.82
C THR A 68 -5.14 -1.14 -0.11
N GLY A 69 -5.50 -0.51 1.00
CA GLY A 69 -6.68 -0.87 1.76
C GLY A 69 -6.90 -0.04 3.01
N CYS A 70 -8.14 -0.10 3.47
CA CYS A 70 -8.56 0.27 4.82
C CYS A 70 -9.49 -0.84 5.33
N THR A 71 -10.10 -0.70 6.51
CA THR A 71 -10.88 -1.76 7.16
C THR A 71 -11.85 -2.50 6.23
N SER A 72 -12.74 -1.77 5.54
CA SER A 72 -13.69 -2.35 4.57
C SER A 72 -13.25 -2.19 3.11
N GLY A 73 -12.12 -1.52 2.86
CA GLY A 73 -11.67 -1.12 1.53
C GLY A 73 -12.46 0.03 0.89
N GLN A 74 -13.70 0.29 1.30
CA GLN A 74 -14.59 1.27 0.65
C GLN A 74 -14.04 2.70 0.69
N GLY A 75 -13.49 3.12 1.84
CA GLY A 75 -12.90 4.45 1.96
C GLY A 75 -11.69 4.67 1.05
N MET A 76 -10.86 3.63 0.85
CA MET A 76 -9.75 3.71 -0.10
C MET A 76 -10.21 3.68 -1.55
N MET A 77 -11.28 2.94 -1.86
CA MET A 77 -11.79 2.84 -3.23
C MET A 77 -12.39 4.16 -3.72
N LEU A 78 -13.07 4.88 -2.83
CA LEU A 78 -13.73 6.15 -3.17
C LEU A 78 -12.77 7.34 -3.25
N ALA A 79 -11.64 7.27 -2.56
CA ALA A 79 -10.67 8.35 -2.44
C ALA A 79 -9.55 8.21 -3.48
#